data_AF-A0A968KI21-F1
#
_entry.id   AF-A0A968KI21-F1
#
_cell.length_a   1.000
_cell.length_b   1.000
_cell.length_c   1.000
_cell.angle_alpha   90.00
_cell.angle_beta   90.00
_cell.angle_gamma   90.00
#
_symmetry.space_group_name_H-M   'P 1'
#
loop_
_entity.id
_entity.type
_entity.pdbx_description
1 polymer ?
#
loop_
_entity_poly.entity_id
_entity_poly.type
_entity_poly.pdbx_seq_one_letter_code
_entity_poly.pdbx_strand_id
1 'polypeptide(L)'
;MSSNESYIQNLFAGRLGGDQFGKDTKIYKFEKIKRAKRAALEANPGKELFDMGVGEPDEMADAGVVKVLQQEAEKPENRGYTDNGIEEFKIAAIQYMEKTFGIKGLDPAKHVNHTIGSKPCLAMLPSIFINPGDITLMTIPGYPVMGTHTQYLGGK
;
A
#
# COMPACT_ATOMS: atom_id res chain seq x y z
N MET A 1 -15.22 33.23 21.59
CA MET A 1 -16.21 32.25 21.10
C MET A 1 -15.72 31.75 19.75
N SER A 2 -15.01 30.62 19.73
CA SER A 2 -14.39 30.07 18.50
C SER A 2 -15.33 29.03 17.91
N SER A 3 -16.29 29.46 17.09
CA SER A 3 -17.20 28.54 16.39
C SER A 3 -17.13 28.80 14.90
N ASN A 4 -16.09 28.26 14.26
CA ASN A 4 -16.12 27.99 12.82
C ASN A 4 -15.58 26.59 12.55
N GLU A 5 -15.88 25.65 13.45
CA GLU A 5 -15.71 24.24 13.14
C GLU A 5 -16.86 23.81 12.21
N SER A 6 -16.49 23.37 11.01
CA SER A 6 -17.45 22.84 10.03
C SER A 6 -18.25 21.69 10.65
N TYR A 7 -19.57 21.68 10.45
CA TYR A 7 -20.44 20.55 10.82
C TYR A 7 -19.84 19.19 10.40
N ILE A 8 -19.20 19.13 9.23
CA ILE A 8 -18.55 17.93 8.69
C ILE A 8 -17.44 17.42 9.62
N GLN A 9 -16.69 18.31 10.27
CA GLN A 9 -15.59 17.94 11.15
C GLN A 9 -16.06 17.06 12.32
N ASN A 10 -17.26 17.31 12.82
CA ASN A 10 -17.86 16.53 13.91
C ASN A 10 -18.43 15.17 13.45
N LEU A 11 -18.48 14.91 12.14
CA LEU A 11 -18.95 13.63 11.58
C LEU A 11 -17.81 12.61 11.41
N PHE A 12 -16.56 13.02 11.56
CA PHE A 12 -15.44 12.09 11.44
C PHE A 12 -15.42 11.08 12.57
N ALA A 13 -15.17 9.82 12.22
CA ALA A 13 -15.14 8.74 13.20
C ALA A 13 -13.99 8.97 14.21
N GLY A 14 -14.25 8.74 15.51
CA GLY A 14 -13.24 8.90 16.55
C GLY A 14 -11.94 8.12 16.30
N ARG A 15 -12.02 6.94 15.67
CA ARG A 15 -10.85 6.13 15.26
C ARG A 15 -9.97 6.78 14.19
N LEU A 16 -10.51 7.71 13.40
CA LEU A 16 -9.74 8.53 12.47
C LEU A 16 -9.24 9.82 13.13
N GLY A 17 -9.44 10.00 14.44
CA GLY A 17 -9.11 11.24 15.16
C GLY A 17 -10.31 12.16 15.36
N GLY A 18 -11.51 11.77 14.94
CA GLY A 18 -12.74 12.51 15.20
C GLY A 18 -12.68 13.95 14.70
N ASP A 19 -13.15 14.87 15.53
CA ASP A 19 -13.08 16.31 15.31
C ASP A 19 -11.65 16.86 15.18
N GLN A 20 -10.63 16.09 15.57
CA GLN A 20 -9.21 16.41 15.40
C GLN A 20 -8.60 15.87 14.10
N PHE A 21 -9.34 15.12 13.29
CA PHE A 21 -8.84 14.61 12.01
C PHE A 21 -8.37 15.75 11.11
N GLY A 22 -7.13 15.67 10.64
CA GLY A 22 -6.50 16.70 9.80
C GLY A 22 -6.06 17.97 10.53
N LYS A 23 -6.32 18.10 11.84
CA LYS A 23 -5.80 19.20 12.69
C LYS A 23 -4.46 18.86 13.34
N ASP A 24 -4.08 17.58 13.37
CA ASP A 24 -2.77 17.15 13.86
C ASP A 24 -1.65 17.73 12.97
N THR A 25 -0.66 18.35 13.61
CA THR A 25 0.53 18.91 12.96
C THR A 25 1.63 17.88 12.74
N LYS A 26 1.46 16.61 13.14
CA LYS A 26 2.41 15.54 12.84
C LYS A 26 2.54 15.33 11.34
N ILE A 27 3.62 15.87 10.79
CA ILE A 27 3.96 15.73 9.39
C ILE A 27 4.49 14.32 9.14
N TYR A 28 3.83 13.59 8.24
CA TYR A 28 4.28 12.30 7.72
C TYR A 28 5.72 12.40 7.18
N LYS A 29 6.56 11.40 7.48
CA LYS A 29 8.01 11.47 7.20
C LYS A 29 8.34 11.81 5.73
N PHE A 30 7.62 11.24 4.77
CA PHE A 30 7.86 11.53 3.34
C PHE A 30 7.37 12.92 2.93
N GLU A 31 6.41 13.51 3.64
CA GLU A 31 6.01 14.90 3.38
C GLU A 31 7.13 15.87 3.79
N LYS A 32 7.85 15.59 4.89
CA LYS A 32 9.05 16.38 5.24
C LYS A 32 10.10 16.31 4.13
N ILE A 33 10.33 15.13 3.55
CA ILE A 33 11.25 14.93 2.42
C ILE A 33 10.77 15.72 1.20
N LYS A 34 9.48 15.64 0.84
CA LYS A 34 8.90 16.42 -0.27
C LYS A 34 9.10 17.92 -0.11
N ARG A 35 8.89 18.46 1.09
CA ARG A 35 9.14 19.89 1.39
C ARG A 35 10.61 20.26 1.26
N ALA A 36 11.51 19.43 1.79
CA ALA A 36 12.95 19.65 1.67
C ALA A 36 13.42 19.63 0.21
N LYS A 37 12.93 18.69 -0.60
CA LYS A 37 13.19 18.64 -2.05
C LYS A 37 12.74 19.91 -2.76
N ARG A 38 11.54 20.40 -2.45
CA ARG A 38 11.00 21.63 -3.05
C ARG A 38 11.85 22.85 -2.70
N ALA A 39 12.19 23.03 -1.42
CA ALA A 39 13.04 24.12 -0.97
C ALA A 39 14.45 24.06 -1.61
N ALA A 40 15.01 22.86 -1.80
CA ALA A 40 16.31 22.68 -2.44
C ALA A 40 16.29 23.11 -3.92
N LEU A 41 15.23 22.76 -4.65
CA LEU A 41 15.02 23.18 -6.05
C LEU A 41 14.82 24.69 -6.18
N GLU A 42 14.01 25.29 -5.29
CA GLU A 42 13.77 26.74 -5.25
C GLU A 42 15.05 27.53 -4.97
N ALA A 43 15.90 27.05 -4.05
CA ALA A 43 17.16 27.70 -3.70
C ALA A 43 18.26 27.51 -4.77
N ASN A 44 18.11 26.57 -5.70
CA ASN A 44 19.12 26.22 -6.70
C ASN A 44 18.52 26.14 -8.12
N PRO A 45 17.99 27.26 -8.67
CA PRO A 45 17.41 27.25 -10.00
C PRO A 45 18.44 26.83 -11.05
N GLY A 46 18.02 25.98 -11.99
CA GLY A 46 18.87 25.48 -13.08
C GLY A 46 19.82 24.34 -12.69
N LYS A 47 19.81 23.86 -11.44
CA LYS A 47 20.54 22.65 -11.04
C LYS A 47 19.63 21.43 -11.08
N GLU A 48 20.20 20.29 -11.47
CA GLU A 48 19.55 18.99 -11.42
C GLU A 48 19.59 18.42 -9.99
N LEU A 49 18.48 17.86 -9.54
CA LEU A 49 18.38 17.16 -8.24
C LEU A 49 18.33 15.65 -8.49
N PHE A 50 19.40 14.95 -8.11
CA PHE A 50 19.41 13.49 -8.07
C PHE A 50 18.68 13.01 -6.81
N ASP A 51 17.46 12.51 -6.98
CA ASP A 51 16.66 11.98 -5.87
C ASP A 51 16.87 10.47 -5.72
N MET A 52 17.55 10.08 -4.65
CA MET A 52 17.75 8.68 -4.24
C MET A 52 16.92 8.33 -2.98
N GLY A 53 15.88 9.12 -2.67
CA GLY A 53 15.13 9.04 -1.42
C GLY A 53 13.99 8.02 -1.41
N VAL A 54 13.44 7.67 -2.58
CA VAL A 54 12.35 6.69 -2.71
C VAL A 54 12.78 5.64 -3.73
N GLY A 55 12.68 4.36 -3.38
CA GLY A 55 12.99 3.24 -4.28
C GLY A 55 11.90 2.97 -5.32
N GLU A 56 11.48 4.01 -6.04
CA GLU A 56 10.62 3.86 -7.22
C GLU A 56 11.47 3.34 -8.39
N PRO A 57 11.02 2.29 -9.10
CA PRO A 57 11.70 1.86 -10.32
C PRO A 57 11.75 2.98 -11.36
N ASP A 58 12.90 3.17 -11.97
CA ASP A 58 13.16 4.11 -13.06
C ASP A 58 12.92 3.49 -14.45
N GLU A 59 13.08 2.17 -14.56
CA GLU A 59 12.75 1.42 -15.77
C GLU A 59 11.25 1.18 -15.95
N MET A 60 10.82 1.16 -17.22
CA MET A 60 9.47 0.75 -17.59
C MET A 60 9.26 -0.74 -17.34
N ALA A 61 8.00 -1.14 -17.18
CA ALA A 61 7.64 -2.55 -17.20
C ALA A 61 8.06 -3.20 -18.54
N ASP A 62 8.38 -4.49 -18.50
CA ASP A 62 8.73 -5.27 -19.69
C ASP A 62 7.69 -5.09 -20.82
N ALA A 63 8.16 -4.88 -22.04
CA ALA A 63 7.31 -4.57 -23.18
C ALA A 63 6.27 -5.67 -23.47
N GLY A 64 6.60 -6.93 -23.17
CA GLY A 64 5.67 -8.06 -23.27
C GLY A 64 4.51 -7.93 -22.28
N VAL A 65 4.79 -7.54 -21.03
CA VAL A 65 3.75 -7.32 -20.01
C VAL A 65 2.82 -6.19 -20.41
N VAL A 66 3.37 -5.06 -20.88
CA VAL A 66 2.58 -3.91 -21.36
C VAL A 66 1.68 -4.32 -22.53
N LYS A 67 2.22 -5.08 -23.49
CA LYS A 67 1.46 -5.56 -24.65
C LYS A 67 0.34 -6.50 -24.27
N VAL A 68 0.57 -7.44 -23.35
CA VAL A 68 -0.48 -8.35 -22.85
C VAL A 68 -1.57 -7.54 -22.14
N LEU A 69 -1.21 -6.57 -21.30
CA LEU A 69 -2.21 -5.70 -20.65
C LEU A 69 -3.09 -4.98 -21.69
N GLN A 70 -2.49 -4.43 -22.75
CA GLN A 70 -3.23 -3.78 -23.84
C GLN A 70 -4.24 -4.74 -24.50
N GLN A 71 -3.78 -5.94 -24.85
CA GLN A 71 -4.62 -6.95 -25.49
C GLN A 71 -5.75 -7.44 -24.58
N GLU A 72 -5.46 -7.68 -23.30
CA GLU A 72 -6.47 -8.13 -22.34
C GLU A 72 -7.51 -7.04 -22.01
N ALA A 73 -7.11 -5.75 -22.05
CA ALA A 73 -8.02 -4.64 -21.80
C ALA A 73 -9.10 -4.46 -22.89
N GLU A 74 -8.87 -4.98 -24.10
CA GLU A 74 -9.82 -4.90 -25.22
C GLU A 74 -10.91 -6.00 -25.17
N LYS A 75 -10.72 -7.04 -24.34
CA LYS A 75 -11.62 -8.20 -24.30
C LYS A 75 -12.90 -7.92 -23.50
N PRO A 76 -14.09 -8.08 -24.09
CA PRO A 76 -15.36 -7.86 -23.40
C PRO A 76 -15.55 -8.70 -22.13
N GLU A 77 -15.05 -9.93 -22.11
CA GLU A 77 -15.12 -10.87 -20.99
C GLU A 77 -14.34 -10.39 -19.75
N ASN A 78 -13.32 -9.55 -19.93
CA ASN A 78 -12.50 -9.01 -18.84
C ASN A 78 -13.14 -7.79 -18.14
N ARG A 79 -14.34 -7.36 -18.55
CA ARG A 79 -15.04 -6.20 -17.94
C ARG A 79 -15.74 -6.53 -16.62
N GLY A 80 -15.91 -7.82 -16.31
CA GLY A 80 -16.59 -8.29 -15.12
C GLY A 80 -15.76 -8.13 -13.85
N TYR A 81 -16.37 -8.44 -12.70
CA TYR A 81 -15.63 -8.54 -11.46
C TYR A 81 -14.64 -9.70 -11.52
N THR A 82 -13.39 -9.39 -11.19
CA THR A 82 -12.39 -10.39 -10.86
C THR A 82 -12.30 -10.42 -9.35
N ASP A 83 -12.88 -11.45 -8.70
CA ASP A 83 -12.94 -11.57 -7.24
C ASP A 83 -11.53 -11.69 -6.61
N ASN A 84 -11.15 -12.86 -6.13
CA ASN A 84 -9.83 -13.10 -5.52
C ASN A 84 -8.76 -13.43 -6.59
N GLY A 85 -8.83 -12.79 -7.75
CA GLY A 85 -7.99 -13.09 -8.93
C GLY A 85 -8.50 -14.26 -9.77
N ILE A 86 -8.04 -14.33 -11.02
CA ILE A 86 -8.32 -15.43 -11.96
C ILE A 86 -7.45 -16.66 -11.67
N GLU A 87 -7.91 -17.84 -12.09
CA GLU A 87 -7.21 -19.12 -11.83
C GLU A 87 -5.83 -19.16 -12.51
N GLU A 88 -5.73 -18.61 -13.73
CA GLU A 88 -4.51 -18.54 -14.51
C GLU A 88 -3.39 -17.80 -13.77
N PHE A 89 -3.74 -16.71 -13.08
CA PHE A 89 -2.79 -15.98 -12.24
C PHE A 89 -2.33 -16.81 -11.04
N LYS A 90 -3.24 -17.54 -10.38
CA LYS A 90 -2.91 -18.38 -9.22
C LYS A 90 -1.99 -19.53 -9.61
N ILE A 91 -2.25 -20.16 -10.75
CA ILE A 91 -1.38 -21.19 -11.33
C ILE A 91 0.01 -20.61 -11.67
N ALA A 92 0.06 -19.45 -12.33
CA ALA A 92 1.32 -18.79 -12.65
C ALA A 92 2.13 -18.44 -11.38
N ALA A 93 1.46 -18.01 -10.31
CA ALA A 93 2.10 -17.69 -9.04
C ALA A 93 2.77 -18.91 -8.39
N ILE A 94 2.09 -20.07 -8.33
CA ILE A 94 2.71 -21.28 -7.77
C ILE A 94 3.87 -21.81 -8.63
N GLN A 95 3.76 -21.70 -9.96
CA GLN A 95 4.84 -22.08 -10.88
C GLN A 95 6.06 -21.18 -10.69
N TYR A 96 5.84 -19.87 -10.47
CA TYR A 96 6.90 -18.94 -10.12
C TYR A 96 7.56 -19.32 -8.78
N MET A 97 6.77 -19.70 -7.77
CA MET A 97 7.30 -20.13 -6.47
C MET A 97 8.17 -21.38 -6.57
N GLU A 98 7.76 -22.37 -7.36
CA GLU A 98 8.57 -23.57 -7.61
C GLU A 98 9.84 -23.24 -8.40
N LYS A 99 9.73 -22.50 -9.50
CA LYS A 99 10.87 -22.18 -10.37
C LYS A 99 11.92 -21.31 -9.69
N THR A 100 11.48 -20.32 -8.91
CA THR A 100 12.36 -19.28 -8.35
C THR A 100 12.87 -19.66 -6.96
N PHE A 101 12.04 -20.31 -6.14
CA PHE A 101 12.36 -20.60 -4.75
C PHE A 101 12.38 -22.11 -4.42
N GLY A 102 12.04 -22.97 -5.37
CA GLY A 102 12.00 -24.43 -5.15
C GLY A 102 10.85 -24.90 -4.26
N ILE A 103 9.85 -24.05 -4.00
CA ILE A 103 8.72 -24.37 -3.13
C ILE A 103 7.68 -25.17 -3.93
N LYS A 104 7.45 -26.43 -3.52
CA LYS A 104 6.57 -27.38 -4.22
C LYS A 104 5.31 -27.69 -3.42
N GLY A 105 4.29 -28.22 -4.10
CA GLY A 105 3.05 -28.70 -3.47
C GLY A 105 2.06 -27.60 -3.10
N LEU A 106 2.20 -26.40 -3.66
CA LEU A 106 1.24 -25.32 -3.46
C LEU A 106 -0.02 -25.55 -4.29
N ASP A 107 -1.15 -25.69 -3.60
CA ASP A 107 -2.49 -25.66 -4.19
C ASP A 107 -2.92 -24.19 -4.51
N PRO A 108 -3.24 -23.85 -5.77
CA PRO A 108 -3.56 -22.49 -6.19
C PRO A 108 -4.83 -21.95 -5.52
N ALA A 109 -5.82 -22.81 -5.23
CA ALA A 109 -7.08 -22.41 -4.60
C ALA A 109 -6.95 -22.17 -3.09
N LYS A 110 -5.91 -22.74 -2.44
CA LYS A 110 -5.74 -22.67 -0.98
C LYS A 110 -4.60 -21.76 -0.53
N HIS A 111 -3.53 -21.66 -1.32
CA HIS A 111 -2.30 -20.99 -0.89
C HIS A 111 -2.02 -19.68 -1.62
N VAL A 112 -2.83 -19.32 -2.63
CA VAL A 112 -2.66 -18.07 -3.36
C VAL A 112 -3.88 -17.18 -3.16
N ASN A 113 -3.64 -15.97 -2.68
CA ASN A 113 -4.65 -14.91 -2.63
C ASN A 113 -4.13 -13.68 -3.38
N HIS A 114 -4.88 -13.23 -4.38
CA HIS A 114 -4.53 -12.04 -5.16
C HIS A 114 -4.80 -10.77 -4.35
N THR A 115 -3.91 -9.79 -4.49
CA THR A 115 -4.05 -8.49 -3.82
C THR A 115 -3.65 -7.37 -4.76
N ILE A 116 -4.26 -6.19 -4.58
CA ILE A 116 -3.92 -4.97 -5.33
C ILE A 116 -2.63 -4.33 -4.79
N GLY A 117 -1.55 -5.12 -4.79
CA GLY A 117 -0.24 -4.77 -4.25
C GLY A 117 -0.03 -5.17 -2.79
N SER A 118 1.24 -5.18 -2.38
CA SER A 118 1.65 -5.63 -1.05
C SER A 118 1.18 -4.71 0.09
N LYS A 119 1.13 -3.39 -0.14
CA LYS A 119 0.75 -2.43 0.90
C LYS A 119 -0.70 -2.61 1.39
N PRO A 120 -1.72 -2.70 0.52
CA PRO A 120 -3.08 -3.03 0.95
C PRO A 120 -3.17 -4.37 1.68
N CYS A 121 -2.45 -5.40 1.22
CA CYS A 121 -2.38 -6.69 1.90
C CYS A 121 -1.88 -6.54 3.35
N LEU A 122 -0.73 -5.87 3.55
CA LEU A 122 -0.17 -5.60 4.88
C LEU A 122 -1.08 -4.73 5.76
N ALA A 123 -1.87 -3.85 5.16
CA ALA A 123 -2.85 -3.04 5.88
C ALA A 123 -4.09 -3.84 6.32
N MET A 124 -4.48 -4.86 5.54
CA MET A 124 -5.66 -5.69 5.81
C MET A 124 -5.36 -6.86 6.76
N LEU A 125 -4.13 -7.39 6.76
CA LEU A 125 -3.75 -8.51 7.63
C LEU A 125 -4.12 -8.30 9.11
N PRO A 126 -3.85 -7.12 9.73
CA PRO A 126 -4.27 -6.88 11.11
C PRO A 126 -5.78 -7.01 11.31
N SER A 127 -6.61 -6.61 10.35
CA SER A 127 -8.07 -6.73 10.44
C SER A 127 -8.56 -8.18 10.51
N ILE A 128 -7.72 -9.15 10.10
CA ILE A 128 -8.03 -10.58 10.14
C ILE A 128 -7.56 -11.21 11.46
N PHE A 129 -6.43 -10.75 12.01
CA PHE A 129 -5.71 -11.44 13.09
C PHE A 129 -5.58 -10.67 14.41
N ILE A 130 -5.90 -9.38 14.45
CA ILE A 130 -5.67 -8.51 15.63
C ILE A 130 -7.00 -8.09 16.24
N ASN A 131 -7.19 -8.45 17.51
CA ASN A 131 -8.19 -7.88 18.40
C ASN A 131 -7.57 -6.76 19.26
N PRO A 132 -8.40 -5.92 19.90
CA PRO A 132 -7.92 -4.99 20.92
C PRO A 132 -7.11 -5.70 22.00
N GLY A 133 -5.88 -5.22 22.25
CA GLY A 133 -4.94 -5.80 23.21
C GLY A 133 -3.95 -6.82 22.64
N ASP A 134 -4.17 -7.34 21.43
CA ASP A 134 -3.23 -8.25 20.77
C ASP A 134 -1.94 -7.52 20.34
N ILE A 135 -0.85 -8.27 20.15
CA ILE A 135 0.49 -7.72 19.89
C ILE A 135 0.97 -8.11 18.49
N THR A 136 1.47 -7.13 17.73
CA THR A 136 2.18 -7.36 16.46
C THR A 136 3.68 -7.15 16.63
N LEU A 137 4.47 -8.20 16.37
CA LEU A 137 5.93 -8.11 16.36
C LEU A 137 6.41 -7.55 15.02
N MET A 138 7.28 -6.54 15.07
CA MET A 138 7.89 -5.92 13.88
C MET A 138 9.39 -5.70 14.07
N THR A 139 10.13 -5.66 12.97
CA THR A 139 11.55 -5.30 12.97
C THR A 139 11.75 -3.79 13.10
N ILE A 140 12.87 -3.38 13.68
CA ILE A 140 13.33 -1.99 13.72
C ILE A 140 14.76 -1.94 13.19
N PRO A 141 15.01 -1.28 12.03
CA PRO A 141 14.04 -0.60 11.16
C PRO A 141 13.10 -1.58 10.43
N GLY A 142 11.90 -1.12 10.08
CA GLY A 142 10.90 -1.93 9.39
C GLY A 142 9.82 -1.10 8.69
N TYR A 143 9.06 -1.73 7.81
CA TYR A 143 7.94 -1.09 7.09
C TYR A 143 6.70 -1.04 8.01
N PRO A 144 6.20 0.14 8.40
CA PRO A 144 5.35 0.29 9.59
C PRO A 144 3.87 -0.04 9.38
N VAL A 145 3.47 -0.48 8.18
CA VAL A 145 2.05 -0.56 7.80
C VAL A 145 1.27 -1.50 8.72
N MET A 146 1.79 -2.71 8.99
CA MET A 146 1.12 -3.64 9.90
C MET A 146 0.93 -3.04 11.30
N GLY A 147 1.99 -2.55 11.94
CA GLY A 147 1.91 -1.97 13.29
C GLY A 147 1.00 -0.73 13.36
N THR A 148 0.96 0.09 12.32
CA THR A 148 0.03 1.22 12.24
C THR A 148 -1.43 0.73 12.26
N HIS A 149 -1.73 -0.32 11.49
CA HIS A 149 -3.07 -0.91 11.44
C HIS A 149 -3.42 -1.72 12.70
N THR A 150 -2.45 -2.39 13.32
CA THR A 150 -2.60 -3.03 14.64
C THR A 150 -3.04 -2.02 15.70
N GLN A 151 -2.34 -0.88 15.80
CA GLN A 151 -2.71 0.19 16.72
C GLN A 151 -4.08 0.78 16.41
N TYR A 152 -4.41 0.96 15.13
CA TYR A 152 -5.73 1.41 14.69
C TYR A 152 -6.86 0.48 15.14
N LEU A 153 -6.59 -0.83 15.26
CA LEU A 153 -7.54 -1.84 15.75
C LEU A 153 -7.49 -2.02 17.28
N GLY A 154 -6.71 -1.21 18.01
CA GLY A 154 -6.58 -1.29 19.46
C GLY A 154 -5.57 -2.32 19.96
N GLY A 155 -4.79 -2.93 19.07
CA GLY A 155 -3.64 -3.76 19.41
C GLY A 155 -2.39 -2.92 19.75
N LYS A 156 -1.27 -3.60 19.99
CA LYS A 156 0.03 -3.01 20.34
C LYS A 156 1.14 -3.41 19.37
#